data_AF-A0A2S2PFN8-F1
#
_entry.id   AF-A0A2S2PFN8-F1
#
_cell.length_a   1.000
_cell.length_b   1.000
_cell.length_c   1.000
_cell.angle_alpha   90.00
_cell.angle_beta   90.00
_cell.angle_gamma   90.00
#
_symmetry.space_group_name_H-M   'P 1'
#
loop_
_entity.id
_entity.type
_entity.pdbx_description
1 polymer ?
#
loop_
_entity_poly.entity_id
_entity_poly.type
_entity_poly.pdbx_seq_one_letter_code
_entity_poly.pdbx_strand_id
1 'polypeptide(L)'
;NHLNKLEIDGLTIKTSEGIKQVYFVLGLVVGDNLGLNCILEFSKSFSANYFCRFCKEKKCVTQKSYTENVLLLRNYHNYYEDINKNDFKQTGINKEPILHQLTSFHATKLQY
;
A
#
# COMPACT_ATOMS: atom_id res chain seq x y z
N ASN A 1 -3.64 -2.46 -17.66
CA ASN A 1 -4.01 -2.78 -16.27
C ASN A 1 -5.46 -3.25 -16.25
N HIS A 2 -5.73 -4.57 -16.16
CA HIS A 2 -7.09 -5.13 -16.33
C HIS A 2 -8.05 -4.74 -15.20
N LEU A 3 -7.53 -4.55 -13.99
CA LEU A 3 -8.32 -4.12 -12.84
C LEU A 3 -8.89 -2.71 -13.04
N ASN A 4 -8.13 -1.78 -13.64
CA ASN A 4 -8.66 -0.45 -13.99
C ASN A 4 -9.81 -0.52 -14.99
N LYS A 5 -9.83 -1.49 -15.90
CA LYS A 5 -10.98 -1.69 -16.80
C LYS A 5 -12.21 -2.17 -16.04
N LEU A 6 -12.05 -3.05 -15.06
CA LEU A 6 -13.17 -3.47 -14.22
C LEU A 6 -13.71 -2.32 -13.34
N GLU A 7 -12.84 -1.36 -12.98
CA GLU A 7 -13.22 -0.16 -12.23
C GLU A 7 -13.93 0.88 -13.11
N ILE A 8 -13.41 1.13 -14.31
CA ILE A 8 -13.88 2.20 -15.23
C ILE A 8 -15.03 1.71 -16.12
N ASP A 9 -14.85 0.55 -16.75
CA ASP A 9 -15.80 0.00 -17.74
C ASP A 9 -16.81 -0.94 -17.06
N GLY A 10 -16.38 -1.69 -16.04
CA GLY A 10 -17.20 -2.69 -15.37
C GLY A 10 -17.47 -3.95 -16.21
N LEU A 11 -18.42 -4.77 -15.76
CA LEU A 11 -18.93 -5.95 -16.47
C LEU A 11 -20.44 -5.87 -16.66
N THR A 12 -20.88 -6.19 -17.87
CA THR A 12 -22.30 -6.40 -18.17
C THR A 12 -22.71 -7.83 -17.83
N ILE A 13 -23.60 -8.00 -16.87
CA ILE A 13 -24.09 -9.30 -16.38
C ILE A 13 -25.57 -9.43 -16.70
N LYS A 14 -25.96 -10.52 -17.36
CA LYS A 14 -27.38 -10.87 -17.58
C LYS A 14 -27.88 -11.69 -16.39
N THR A 15 -28.94 -11.22 -15.74
CA THR A 15 -29.62 -11.93 -14.64
C THR A 15 -31.09 -12.16 -15.00
N SER A 16 -31.82 -12.93 -14.19
CA SER A 16 -33.28 -13.09 -14.32
C SER A 16 -34.04 -11.76 -14.17
N GLU A 17 -33.42 -10.75 -13.55
CA GLU A 17 -33.96 -9.41 -13.35
C GLU A 17 -33.50 -8.40 -14.42
N GLY A 18 -32.89 -8.88 -15.50
CA GLY A 18 -32.43 -8.06 -16.63
C GLY A 18 -30.91 -7.88 -16.70
N ILE A 19 -30.48 -6.94 -17.53
CA ILE A 19 -29.06 -6.64 -17.75
C ILE A 19 -28.59 -5.65 -16.68
N LYS A 20 -27.52 -5.98 -15.96
CA LYS A 20 -26.89 -5.12 -14.95
C LYS A 20 -25.47 -4.79 -15.37
N GLN A 21 -25.06 -3.53 -15.18
CA GLN A 21 -23.67 -3.12 -15.28
C GLN A 21 -23.07 -3.08 -13.88
N VAL A 22 -21.99 -3.83 -13.65
CA VAL A 22 -21.35 -3.97 -12.33
C VAL A 22 -19.91 -3.45 -12.40
N TYR A 23 -19.56 -2.54 -11.51
CA TYR A 23 -18.21 -1.95 -11.42
C TYR A 23 -17.47 -2.52 -10.23
N PHE A 24 -16.15 -2.68 -10.35
CA PHE A 24 -15.33 -3.32 -9.35
C PHE A 24 -14.19 -2.41 -8.93
N VAL A 25 -14.08 -2.12 -7.63
CA VAL A 25 -12.96 -1.38 -7.06
C VAL A 25 -12.13 -2.31 -6.17
N LEU A 26 -10.81 -2.16 -6.19
CA LEU A 26 -9.93 -2.87 -5.27
C LEU A 26 -10.12 -2.30 -3.85
N GLY A 27 -10.82 -3.06 -3.00
CA GLY A 27 -11.11 -2.64 -1.62
C GLY A 27 -9.99 -2.91 -0.61
N LEU A 28 -9.24 -4.03 -0.75
CA LEU A 28 -8.15 -4.37 0.17
C LEU A 28 -7.15 -5.32 -0.48
N VAL A 29 -5.88 -5.17 -0.11
CA VAL A 29 -4.82 -6.16 -0.34
C VAL A 29 -4.52 -6.86 0.97
N VAL A 30 -4.76 -8.17 1.03
CA VAL A 30 -4.57 -9.00 2.23
C VAL A 30 -3.36 -9.89 2.05
N GLY A 31 -2.56 -10.03 3.10
CA GLY A 31 -1.41 -10.92 3.15
C GLY A 31 -0.78 -10.90 4.53
N ASP A 32 0.12 -11.84 4.78
CA ASP A 32 0.99 -11.74 5.96
C ASP A 32 1.93 -10.53 5.84
N ASN A 33 2.71 -10.29 6.90
CA ASN A 33 3.64 -9.17 6.90
C ASN A 33 4.67 -9.23 5.77
N LEU A 34 5.14 -10.41 5.37
CA LEU A 34 6.16 -10.53 4.33
C LEU A 34 5.53 -10.28 2.96
N GLY A 35 4.39 -10.90 2.67
CA GLY A 35 3.64 -10.74 1.42
C GLY A 35 3.24 -9.30 1.17
N LEU A 36 2.71 -8.61 2.19
CA LEU A 36 2.33 -7.19 2.06
C LEU A 36 3.53 -6.28 1.84
N ASN A 37 4.62 -6.45 2.60
CA ASN A 37 5.83 -5.66 2.34
C ASN A 37 6.44 -5.96 0.97
N CYS A 38 6.37 -7.21 0.51
CA CYS A 38 6.85 -7.59 -0.83
C CYS A 38 6.05 -6.93 -1.95
N ILE A 39 4.73 -7.06 -1.95
CA ILE A 39 3.88 -6.58 -3.05
C ILE A 39 3.77 -5.05 -3.08
N LEU A 40 3.94 -4.40 -1.92
CA LEU A 40 3.91 -2.95 -1.76
C LEU A 40 5.31 -2.30 -1.80
N GLU A 41 6.35 -3.07 -2.13
CA GLU A 41 7.74 -2.58 -2.30
C GLU A 41 8.34 -1.89 -1.06
N PHE A 42 7.96 -2.34 0.13
CA PHE A 42 8.59 -1.97 1.40
C PHE A 42 9.68 -2.98 1.80
N SER A 43 10.35 -2.73 2.93
CA SER A 43 11.36 -3.63 3.49
C SER A 43 10.81 -5.03 3.77
N LYS A 44 11.41 -6.02 3.12
CA LYS A 44 11.10 -7.46 3.27
C LYS A 44 11.77 -8.08 4.51
N SER A 45 12.74 -7.38 5.09
CA SER A 45 13.46 -7.82 6.29
C SER A 45 12.90 -7.14 7.53
N PHE A 46 12.35 -7.93 8.45
CA PHE A 46 11.92 -7.45 9.77
C PHE A 46 13.09 -7.07 10.68
N SER A 47 14.32 -7.41 10.27
CA SER A 47 15.53 -7.00 10.95
C SER A 47 16.07 -5.65 10.48
N ALA A 48 15.51 -5.06 9.43
CA ALA A 48 15.93 -3.76 8.89
C ALA A 48 15.66 -2.60 9.86
N ASN A 49 16.43 -1.51 9.71
CA ASN A 49 16.27 -0.31 10.54
C ASN A 49 14.92 0.39 10.32
N TYR A 50 14.34 0.28 9.13
CA TYR A 50 13.05 0.85 8.75
C TYR A 50 12.19 -0.26 8.13
N PHE A 51 11.63 -1.13 8.97
CA PHE A 51 10.89 -2.31 8.52
C PHE A 51 9.38 -2.09 8.36
N CYS A 52 8.83 -1.01 8.91
CA CYS A 52 7.39 -0.81 9.02
C CYS A 52 6.80 -0.18 7.74
N ARG A 53 5.75 -0.80 7.20
CA ARG A 53 4.96 -0.25 6.08
C ARG A 53 4.04 0.90 6.49
N PHE A 54 3.74 1.03 7.79
CA PHE A 54 2.80 2.03 8.30
C PHE A 54 3.48 3.30 8.81
N CYS A 55 4.73 3.22 9.28
CA CYS A 55 5.43 4.35 9.86
C CYS A 55 6.92 4.38 9.47
N LYS A 56 7.57 5.51 9.78
CA LYS A 56 8.97 5.81 9.52
C LYS A 56 9.87 5.66 10.76
N GLU A 57 9.33 5.11 11.84
CA GLU A 57 10.05 4.94 13.12
C GLU A 57 11.17 3.90 12.99
N LYS A 58 12.31 4.16 13.64
CA LYS A 58 13.48 3.25 13.59
C LYS A 58 13.25 2.03 14.46
N LYS A 59 13.80 0.88 14.04
CA LYS A 59 13.70 -0.40 14.75
C LYS A 59 14.06 -0.32 16.24
N CYS A 60 15.16 0.36 16.56
CA CYS A 60 15.63 0.51 17.94
C CYS A 60 14.65 1.27 18.84
N VAL A 61 13.83 2.15 18.25
CA VAL A 61 12.78 2.90 18.94
C VAL A 61 11.52 2.04 19.02
N THR A 62 11.06 1.46 17.91
CA THR A 62 9.86 0.61 17.88
C THR A 62 9.92 -0.57 18.84
N GLN A 63 11.12 -1.10 19.12
CA GLN A 63 11.31 -2.21 20.08
C GLN A 63 11.06 -1.81 21.55
N LYS A 64 11.01 -0.51 21.84
CA LYS A 64 10.80 0.07 23.17
C LYS A 64 9.49 0.84 23.27
N SER A 65 8.86 1.14 22.13
CA SER A 65 7.59 1.85 22.06
C SER A 65 6.42 0.93 22.37
N TYR A 66 5.46 1.44 23.14
CA TYR A 66 4.19 0.77 23.41
C TYR A 66 3.01 1.38 22.64
N THR A 67 3.25 2.54 22.03
CA THR A 67 2.27 3.31 21.26
C THR A 67 2.88 3.74 19.93
N GLU A 68 2.04 3.96 18.93
CA GLU A 68 2.47 4.53 17.67
C GLU A 68 2.82 6.02 17.81
N ASN A 69 3.82 6.47 17.06
CA ASN A 69 4.14 7.89 16.93
C ASN A 69 3.43 8.44 15.70
N VAL A 70 2.31 9.13 15.92
CA VAL A 70 1.45 9.69 14.86
C VAL A 70 2.19 10.64 13.92
N LEU A 71 3.24 11.31 14.40
CA LEU A 71 4.07 12.23 13.60
C LEU A 71 4.93 11.51 12.56
N LEU A 72 5.13 10.21 12.73
CA LEU A 72 5.95 9.37 11.85
C LEU A 72 5.14 8.39 11.01
N LEU A 73 3.81 8.48 11.03
CA LEU A 73 2.97 7.70 10.13
C LEU A 73 3.28 8.04 8.68
N ARG A 74 3.34 7.02 7.83
CA ARG A 74 3.50 7.21 6.39
C ARG A 74 2.21 7.78 5.82
N ASN A 75 2.36 8.81 5.01
CA ASN A 75 1.27 9.41 4.26
C ASN A 75 1.71 9.62 2.81
N TYR A 76 0.78 10.04 1.97
CA TYR A 76 1.05 10.22 0.54
C TYR A 76 2.28 11.10 0.30
N HIS A 77 2.37 12.24 0.98
CA HIS A 77 3.46 13.19 0.78
C HIS A 77 4.82 12.63 1.22
N ASN A 78 4.93 12.17 2.48
CA ASN A 78 6.19 11.71 3.02
C ASN A 78 6.68 10.37 2.43
N TYR A 79 5.80 9.62 1.79
CA TYR A 79 6.11 8.43 1.00
C TYR A 79 6.87 8.82 -0.26
N TYR A 80 6.36 9.78 -1.03
CA TYR A 80 7.01 10.24 -2.25
C TYR A 80 8.31 11.00 -1.96
N GLU A 81 8.40 11.75 -0.86
CA GLU A 81 9.68 12.29 -0.40
C GLU A 81 10.72 11.18 -0.17
N ASP A 82 10.32 10.06 0.43
CA ASP A 82 11.21 8.94 0.71
C ASP A 82 11.57 8.13 -0.55
N ILE A 83 10.64 7.98 -1.50
CA ILE A 83 10.92 7.43 -2.84
C ILE A 83 11.97 8.29 -3.54
N ASN A 84 11.79 9.62 -3.53
CA ASN A 84 12.67 10.57 -4.19
C ASN A 84 14.07 10.63 -3.56
N LYS A 85 14.19 10.37 -2.25
CA LYS A 85 15.51 10.20 -1.60
C LYS A 85 16.29 9.02 -2.18
N ASN A 86 15.60 8.01 -2.72
CA ASN A 86 16.19 6.81 -3.30
C ASN A 86 17.23 6.12 -2.39
N ASP A 87 16.96 6.11 -1.08
CA ASP A 87 17.82 5.51 -0.06
C ASP A 87 17.03 4.50 0.78
N PHE A 88 16.98 3.26 0.27
CA PHE A 88 16.30 2.16 0.95
C PHE A 88 16.77 1.95 2.39
N LYS A 89 18.06 2.18 2.70
CA LYS A 89 18.60 1.95 4.05
C LYS A 89 18.05 2.97 5.06
N GLN A 90 17.67 4.16 4.59
CA GLN A 90 17.12 5.22 5.42
C GLN A 90 15.59 5.34 5.36
N THR A 91 14.94 4.77 4.35
CA THR A 91 13.50 4.92 4.15
C THR A 91 12.72 3.62 4.32
N GLY A 92 13.34 2.46 4.07
CA GLY A 92 12.65 1.17 4.04
C GLY A 92 11.69 1.00 2.85
N ILE A 93 11.77 1.87 1.84
CA ILE A 93 10.98 1.79 0.60
C ILE A 93 11.92 1.53 -0.56
N ASN A 94 11.62 0.51 -1.36
CA ASN A 94 12.45 0.10 -2.48
C ASN A 94 12.13 0.90 -3.75
N LYS A 95 10.84 0.97 -4.11
CA LYS A 95 10.32 1.70 -5.28
C LYS A 95 8.79 1.81 -5.17
N GLU A 96 8.15 2.47 -6.13
CA GLU A 96 6.70 2.44 -6.24
C GLU A 96 6.21 1.05 -6.67
N PRO A 97 5.22 0.47 -5.95
CA PRO A 97 4.64 -0.82 -6.31
C PRO A 97 3.73 -0.68 -7.54
N ILE A 98 3.62 -1.77 -8.32
CA ILE A 98 2.73 -1.82 -9.49
C ILE A 98 1.26 -1.53 -9.13
N LEU A 99 0.87 -1.81 -7.89
CA LEU A 99 -0.49 -1.54 -7.41
C LEU A 99 -0.83 -0.04 -7.36
N HIS A 100 0.16 0.87 -7.31
CA HIS A 100 -0.09 2.32 -7.43
C HIS A 100 -0.54 2.73 -8.84
N GLN A 101 -0.45 1.85 -9.83
CA GLN A 101 -1.06 2.07 -11.15
C GLN A 101 -2.58 1.85 -11.15
N LEU A 102 -3.15 1.40 -10.03
CA LEU A 102 -4.59 1.24 -9.87
C LEU A 102 -5.22 2.56 -9.43
N THR A 103 -6.28 2.98 -10.12
CA THR A 103 -6.85 4.34 -10.00
C THR A 103 -7.24 4.69 -8.56
N SER A 104 -7.83 3.74 -7.84
CA SER A 104 -8.35 3.94 -6.48
C SER A 104 -7.49 3.33 -5.37
N PHE A 105 -6.22 3.01 -5.63
CA PHE A 105 -5.33 2.39 -4.64
C PHE A 105 -4.04 3.19 -4.41
N HIS A 106 -3.68 3.36 -3.13
CA HIS A 106 -2.36 3.82 -2.73
C HIS A 106 -2.00 3.24 -1.36
N ALA A 107 -0.78 2.72 -1.18
CA ALA A 107 -0.38 1.96 0.00
C ALA A 107 -0.45 2.77 1.32
N THR A 108 -0.41 4.10 1.25
CA THR A 108 -0.47 5.00 2.41
C THR A 108 -1.80 5.74 2.55
N LYS A 109 -2.80 5.43 1.72
CA LYS A 109 -4.16 5.95 1.91
C LYS A 109 -4.95 4.87 2.63
N LEU A 110 -5.56 5.22 3.75
CA LEU A 110 -6.52 4.34 4.43
C LEU A 110 -7.72 4.16 3.49
N GLN A 111 -7.95 2.93 3.05
CA GLN A 111 -9.15 2.54 2.34
C GLN A 111 -10.20 2.15 3.41
N TYR A 112 -11.02 3.12 3.81
CA TYR A 112 -12.28 2.89 4.53
C TYR A 112 -13.41 3.56 3.75
#